data_AF-A0AAE3UKC3-F1
#
_entry.id   AF-A0AAE3UKC3-F1
#
_cell.length_a   1.000
_cell.length_b   1.000
_cell.length_c   1.000
_cell.angle_alpha   90.00
_cell.angle_beta   90.00
_cell.angle_gamma   90.00
#
_symmetry.space_group_name_H-M   'P 1'
#
loop_
_entity.id
_entity.type
_entity.pdbx_description
1 polymer ?
#
loop_
_entity_poly.entity_id
_entity_poly.type
_entity_poly.pdbx_seq_one_letter_code
_entity_poly.pdbx_strand_id
1 'polypeptide(L)'
;IDGVNFQTSNTFTGLAGNSYSVSVRDANNCKVSYTQVITAPNGISAVTINTTSESSCLTKDGAITVTVTGGTAPYQYFIDGSVNPAGANNNIFTGLAGGIYSIRVVTADGCFFNTTASVGTNCTSPCTLVATSTVTDLVCHNGTTGRITVSASGGTGLYEYSLDGTTYQNIAVFNNLTAGNYT
;
A
#
# COMPACT_ATOMS: atom_id res chain seq x y z
N ILE A 1 1.99 46.57 -6.84
CA ILE A 1 2.05 45.57 -7.94
C ILE A 1 0.77 45.54 -8.80
N ASP A 2 -0.17 46.46 -8.57
CA ASP A 2 -1.42 46.59 -9.32
C ASP A 2 -1.46 47.84 -10.22
N GLY A 3 -0.44 48.71 -10.13
CA GLY A 3 -0.39 49.98 -10.85
C GLY A 3 -1.36 51.06 -10.33
N VAL A 4 -2.13 50.74 -9.29
CA VAL A 4 -3.23 51.56 -8.75
C VAL A 4 -2.94 51.99 -7.31
N ASN A 5 -2.55 51.05 -6.43
CA ASN A 5 -2.21 51.32 -5.04
C ASN A 5 -0.69 51.34 -4.84
N PHE A 6 -0.18 52.44 -4.29
CA PHE A 6 1.25 52.65 -4.06
C PHE A 6 1.57 52.57 -2.57
N GLN A 7 2.66 51.88 -2.24
CA GLN A 7 3.23 51.82 -0.90
C GLN A 7 4.65 52.42 -0.91
N THR A 8 5.12 52.88 0.24
CA THR A 8 6.49 53.42 0.39
C THR A 8 7.55 52.33 0.52
N SER A 9 7.17 51.15 0.99
CA SER A 9 8.06 49.98 1.04
C SER A 9 8.36 49.47 -0.37
N ASN A 10 9.63 49.18 -0.64
CA ASN A 10 10.08 48.55 -1.87
C ASN A 10 9.96 47.02 -1.86
N THR A 11 9.49 46.44 -0.75
CA THR A 11 9.43 44.99 -0.57
C THR A 11 7.98 44.51 -0.64
N PHE A 12 7.75 43.50 -1.48
CA PHE A 12 6.48 42.78 -1.60
C PHE A 12 6.72 41.33 -1.18
N THR A 13 5.94 40.81 -0.22
CA THR A 13 6.07 39.44 0.30
C THR A 13 4.83 38.61 -0.03
N GLY A 14 4.96 37.29 -0.01
CA GLY A 14 3.83 36.36 -0.22
C GLY A 14 3.31 36.31 -1.66
N LEU A 15 4.11 36.69 -2.65
CA LEU A 15 3.73 36.61 -4.06
C LEU A 15 3.85 35.16 -4.57
N ALA A 16 2.79 34.66 -5.20
CA ALA A 16 2.80 33.37 -5.88
C ALA A 16 3.52 33.46 -7.24
N GLY A 17 3.78 32.32 -7.88
CA GLY A 17 4.30 32.29 -9.24
C GLY A 17 3.32 32.94 -10.23
N ASN A 18 3.66 34.11 -10.76
CA ASN A 18 2.87 34.85 -11.75
C ASN A 18 3.71 35.95 -12.43
N SER A 19 3.14 36.56 -13.47
CA SER A 19 3.63 37.81 -14.05
C SER A 19 3.04 39.00 -13.29
N TYR A 20 3.89 39.87 -12.79
CA TYR A 20 3.54 41.07 -12.04
C TYR A 20 3.97 42.32 -12.80
N SER A 21 3.06 43.29 -12.92
CA SER A 21 3.40 44.64 -13.36
C SER A 21 3.83 45.48 -12.15
N VAL A 22 5.12 45.78 -12.07
CA VAL A 22 5.69 46.60 -11.01
C VAL A 22 5.76 48.03 -11.50
N SER A 23 5.01 48.92 -10.85
CA SER A 23 5.01 50.36 -11.15
C SER A 23 5.73 51.15 -10.06
N VAL A 24 6.56 52.10 -10.48
CA VAL A 24 7.22 53.10 -9.63
C VAL A 24 6.63 54.46 -9.98
N ARG A 25 6.35 55.28 -8.96
CA ARG A 25 5.84 56.65 -9.12
C ARG A 25 6.63 57.62 -8.25
N ASP A 26 7.05 58.74 -8.81
CA ASP A 26 7.68 59.82 -8.05
C ASP A 26 6.65 60.78 -7.41
N ALA A 27 7.13 61.78 -6.66
CA ALA A 27 6.27 62.79 -6.05
C ALA A 27 5.53 63.68 -7.06
N ASN A 28 6.02 63.76 -8.30
CA ASN A 28 5.44 64.54 -9.39
C ASN A 28 4.42 63.74 -10.22
N ASN A 29 4.08 62.52 -9.79
CA ASN A 29 3.20 61.57 -10.47
C ASN A 29 3.74 60.98 -11.79
N CYS A 30 5.03 61.10 -12.08
CA CYS A 30 5.66 60.38 -13.19
C CYS A 30 5.69 58.89 -12.86
N LYS A 31 5.17 58.05 -13.77
CA LYS A 31 5.06 56.59 -13.58
C LYS A 31 5.93 55.83 -14.58
N VAL A 32 6.63 54.81 -14.11
CA VAL A 32 7.30 53.80 -14.95
C VAL A 32 6.84 52.42 -14.50
N SER A 33 6.58 51.53 -15.46
CA SER A 33 6.15 50.16 -15.19
C SER A 33 7.07 49.15 -15.87
N TYR A 34 7.36 48.04 -15.19
CA TYR A 34 8.09 46.91 -15.72
C TYR A 34 7.35 45.62 -15.41
N THR A 35 7.46 44.64 -16.31
CA THR A 35 6.93 43.30 -16.07
C THR A 35 8.01 42.44 -15.42
N GLN A 36 7.69 41.79 -14.32
CA GLN A 36 8.54 40.81 -13.65
C GLN A 36 7.80 39.50 -13.51
N VAL A 37 8.49 38.37 -13.70
CA VAL A 37 7.89 37.04 -13.63
C VAL A 37 8.48 36.30 -12.44
N ILE A 38 7.60 35.82 -11.56
CA ILE A 38 7.94 34.84 -10.54
C ILE A 38 7.54 33.48 -11.09
N THR A 39 8.49 32.56 -11.21
CA THR A 39 8.21 31.18 -11.64
C THR A 39 7.96 30.29 -10.42
N ALA A 40 6.98 29.39 -10.53
CA ALA A 40 6.83 28.29 -9.57
C ALA A 40 7.81 27.16 -9.95
N PRO A 41 8.36 26.41 -8.98
CA PRO A 41 9.11 25.19 -9.27
C PRO A 41 8.27 24.22 -10.12
N ASN A 42 8.92 23.49 -11.02
CA ASN A 42 8.24 22.44 -11.78
C ASN A 42 7.73 21.40 -10.80
N GLY A 43 6.41 21.21 -10.74
CA GLY A 43 5.79 20.17 -9.92
C GLY A 43 5.98 18.77 -10.51
N ILE A 44 5.52 17.76 -9.77
CA ILE A 44 5.40 16.39 -10.27
C ILE A 44 4.37 16.39 -11.42
N SER A 45 4.76 15.90 -12.60
CA SER A 45 3.91 15.88 -13.79
C SER A 45 3.20 14.54 -14.00
N ALA A 46 3.78 13.43 -13.54
CA ALA A 46 3.10 12.13 -13.50
C ALA A 46 3.62 11.25 -12.36
N VAL A 47 2.74 10.36 -11.89
CA VAL A 47 3.07 9.29 -10.94
C VAL A 47 2.46 7.98 -11.44
N THR A 48 3.30 6.95 -11.54
CA THR A 48 2.88 5.59 -11.87
C THR A 48 3.10 4.69 -10.67
N ILE A 49 2.10 3.87 -10.34
CA ILE A 49 2.13 2.93 -9.23
C ILE A 49 2.09 1.51 -9.78
N ASN A 50 3.05 0.69 -9.40
CA ASN A 50 3.05 -0.75 -9.67
C ASN A 50 3.04 -1.51 -8.35
N THR A 51 2.27 -2.59 -8.26
CA THR A 51 2.11 -3.38 -7.03
C THR A 51 2.28 -4.86 -7.29
N THR A 52 2.87 -5.59 -6.34
CA THR A 52 2.83 -7.06 -6.28
C THR A 52 1.98 -7.49 -5.11
N SER A 53 1.09 -8.46 -5.33
CA SER A 53 0.33 -9.10 -4.25
C SER A 53 1.25 -9.89 -3.32
N GLU A 54 0.81 -10.10 -2.08
CA GLU A 54 1.45 -11.10 -1.20
C GLU A 54 1.31 -12.51 -1.79
N SER A 55 2.34 -13.36 -1.65
CA SER A 55 2.31 -14.74 -2.15
C SER A 55 1.37 -15.63 -1.34
N SER A 56 1.21 -15.33 -0.05
CA SER A 56 0.26 -15.98 0.85
C SER A 56 -0.19 -14.99 1.91
N CYS A 57 -1.28 -15.33 2.59
CA CYS A 57 -1.89 -14.47 3.60
C CYS A 57 -1.05 -14.33 4.89
N LEU A 58 0.08 -15.07 5.01
CA LEU A 58 0.96 -15.07 6.18
C LEU A 58 2.34 -14.46 5.91
N THR A 59 2.71 -14.23 4.66
CA THR A 59 4.10 -13.89 4.27
C THR A 59 4.38 -12.40 4.21
N LYS A 60 3.36 -11.54 4.11
CA LYS A 60 3.50 -10.07 3.98
C LYS A 60 4.64 -9.68 3.03
N ASP A 61 4.65 -10.26 1.83
CA ASP A 61 5.72 -10.11 0.84
C ASP A 61 5.27 -9.30 -0.39
N GLY A 62 4.14 -8.59 -0.28
CA GLY A 62 3.72 -7.61 -1.26
C GLY A 62 4.68 -6.43 -1.34
N ALA A 63 4.60 -5.71 -2.46
CA ALA A 63 5.44 -4.53 -2.70
C ALA A 63 4.68 -3.45 -3.49
N ILE A 64 5.11 -2.20 -3.31
CA ILE A 64 4.66 -1.03 -4.07
C ILE A 64 5.89 -0.33 -4.62
N THR A 65 5.91 -0.06 -5.93
CA THR A 65 6.92 0.75 -6.61
C THR A 65 6.27 2.01 -7.17
N VAL A 66 6.82 3.17 -6.82
CA VAL A 66 6.30 4.50 -7.17
C VAL A 66 7.24 5.19 -8.15
N THR A 67 6.85 5.36 -9.42
CA THR A 67 7.69 6.07 -10.40
C THR A 67 7.16 7.48 -10.61
N VAL A 68 8.04 8.47 -10.55
CA VAL A 68 7.69 9.90 -10.59
C VAL A 68 8.43 10.57 -11.73
N THR A 69 7.74 11.43 -12.49
CA THR A 69 8.34 12.31 -13.49
C THR A 69 7.96 13.77 -13.22
N GLY A 70 8.81 14.71 -13.66
CA GLY A 70 8.74 16.10 -13.22
C GLY A 70 9.19 16.28 -11.77
N GLY A 71 9.09 17.50 -11.23
CA GLY A 71 9.60 17.78 -9.89
C GLY A 71 11.11 18.00 -9.84
N THR A 72 11.57 18.40 -8.66
CA THR A 72 13.00 18.57 -8.34
C THR A 72 13.46 17.46 -7.41
N ALA A 73 14.43 16.66 -7.84
CA ALA A 73 15.05 15.62 -7.04
C ALA A 73 15.97 16.22 -5.95
N PRO A 74 16.26 15.50 -4.85
CA PRO A 74 15.78 14.15 -4.52
C PRO A 74 14.30 14.09 -4.14
N TYR A 75 13.68 12.93 -4.34
CA TYR A 75 12.33 12.63 -3.90
C TYR A 75 12.32 11.90 -2.57
N GLN A 76 11.39 12.25 -1.69
CA GLN A 76 11.14 11.56 -0.44
C GLN A 76 9.80 10.85 -0.53
N TYR A 77 9.80 9.53 -0.33
CA TYR A 77 8.61 8.69 -0.45
C TYR A 77 8.10 8.33 0.95
N PHE A 78 6.79 8.34 1.11
CA PHE A 78 6.10 7.98 2.35
C PHE A 78 5.02 6.96 2.07
N ILE A 79 4.84 6.04 3.02
CA ILE A 79 3.74 5.09 3.08
C ILE A 79 3.05 5.25 4.43
N ASP A 80 1.74 5.50 4.43
CA ASP A 80 0.94 5.70 5.64
C ASP A 80 1.55 6.71 6.63
N GLY A 81 2.03 7.82 6.07
CA GLY A 81 2.66 8.91 6.82
C GLY A 81 4.10 8.63 7.29
N SER A 82 4.62 7.43 7.11
CA SER A 82 5.99 7.04 7.48
C SER A 82 6.94 7.18 6.29
N VAL A 83 8.11 7.78 6.52
CA VAL A 83 9.13 7.93 5.46
C VAL A 83 9.72 6.57 5.07
N ASN A 84 10.08 6.39 3.80
CA ASN A 84 10.78 5.20 3.34
C ASN A 84 12.12 5.07 4.08
N PRO A 85 12.31 4.03 4.92
CA PRO A 85 13.55 3.85 5.68
C PRO A 85 14.76 3.55 4.79
N ALA A 86 14.54 3.11 3.55
CA ALA A 86 15.61 2.88 2.59
C ALA A 86 16.23 4.18 2.02
N GLY A 87 15.70 5.35 2.41
CA GLY A 87 16.29 6.65 2.14
C GLY A 87 15.66 7.39 0.95
N ALA A 88 16.16 8.60 0.70
CA ALA A 88 15.70 9.45 -0.39
C ALA A 88 15.98 8.80 -1.76
N ASN A 89 15.09 9.05 -2.72
CA ASN A 89 15.04 8.44 -4.06
C ASN A 89 14.78 6.94 -4.10
N ASN A 90 14.73 6.24 -2.96
CA ASN A 90 14.24 4.86 -2.96
C ASN A 90 12.71 4.87 -3.06
N ASN A 91 12.23 4.35 -4.18
CA ASN A 91 10.85 4.43 -4.58
C ASN A 91 10.08 3.11 -4.42
N ILE A 92 10.67 2.15 -3.70
CA ILE A 92 10.11 0.82 -3.48
C ILE A 92 9.81 0.64 -1.99
N PHE A 93 8.62 0.14 -1.70
CA PHE A 93 8.22 -0.40 -0.40
C PHE A 93 8.01 -1.91 -0.55
N THR A 94 8.63 -2.70 0.31
CA THR A 94 8.51 -4.16 0.36
C THR A 94 8.02 -4.61 1.73
N GLY A 95 7.66 -5.88 1.86
CA GLY A 95 7.23 -6.43 3.14
C GLY A 95 5.79 -6.04 3.51
N LEU A 96 4.94 -5.79 2.50
CA LEU A 96 3.59 -5.30 2.68
C LEU A 96 2.59 -6.46 2.72
N ALA A 97 1.63 -6.37 3.63
CA ALA A 97 0.46 -7.23 3.63
C ALA A 97 -0.51 -6.78 2.54
N GLY A 98 -1.46 -7.64 2.16
CA GLY A 98 -2.57 -7.20 1.33
C GLY A 98 -3.41 -6.11 2.02
N GLY A 99 -3.73 -5.04 1.29
CA GLY A 99 -4.37 -3.86 1.84
C GLY A 99 -4.30 -2.63 0.93
N ILE A 100 -4.87 -1.52 1.41
CA ILE A 100 -4.79 -0.21 0.75
C ILE A 100 -3.85 0.68 1.56
N TYR A 101 -2.91 1.30 0.87
CA TYR A 101 -1.85 2.14 1.43
C TYR A 101 -1.98 3.56 0.88
N SER A 102 -1.77 4.54 1.74
CA SER A 102 -1.61 5.94 1.35
C SER A 102 -0.15 6.21 0.97
N ILE A 103 0.05 6.77 -0.22
CA ILE A 103 1.37 7.09 -0.77
C ILE A 103 1.51 8.60 -0.88
N ARG A 104 2.63 9.12 -0.40
CA ARG A 104 3.01 10.53 -0.59
C ARG A 104 4.43 10.62 -1.13
N VAL A 105 4.63 11.46 -2.14
CA VAL A 105 5.95 11.83 -2.65
C VAL A 105 6.17 13.30 -2.42
N VAL A 106 7.34 13.69 -1.91
CA VAL A 106 7.75 15.08 -1.71
C VAL A 106 9.02 15.36 -2.50
N THR A 107 9.06 16.47 -3.25
CA THR A 107 10.23 16.94 -4.00
C THR A 107 11.15 17.80 -3.12
N ALA A 108 12.38 18.04 -3.56
CA ALA A 108 13.34 18.89 -2.85
C ALA A 108 12.84 20.32 -2.61
N ASP A 109 12.04 20.85 -3.53
CA ASP A 109 11.44 22.19 -3.44
C ASP A 109 10.15 22.23 -2.58
N GLY A 110 9.78 21.10 -1.97
CA GLY A 110 8.63 21.00 -1.06
C GLY A 110 7.27 20.76 -1.74
N CYS A 111 7.22 20.61 -3.07
CA CYS A 111 6.00 20.15 -3.75
C CYS A 111 5.71 18.70 -3.35
N PHE A 112 4.44 18.31 -3.31
CA PHE A 112 4.06 16.93 -2.99
C PHE A 112 2.91 16.42 -3.84
N PHE A 113 2.82 15.10 -3.93
CA PHE A 113 1.72 14.39 -4.56
C PHE A 113 1.24 13.26 -3.63
N ASN A 114 -0.07 13.12 -3.49
CA ASN A 114 -0.70 12.07 -2.68
C ASN A 114 -1.54 11.16 -3.58
N THR A 115 -1.48 9.85 -3.31
CA THR A 115 -2.33 8.85 -3.97
C THR A 115 -2.53 7.66 -3.06
N THR A 116 -3.27 6.67 -3.51
CA THR A 116 -3.44 5.37 -2.84
C THR A 116 -2.96 4.25 -3.74
N ALA A 117 -2.45 3.18 -3.13
CA ALA A 117 -2.04 1.95 -3.80
C ALA A 117 -2.68 0.75 -3.11
N SER A 118 -3.10 -0.26 -3.87
CA SER A 118 -3.67 -1.50 -3.33
C SER A 118 -2.72 -2.66 -3.56
N VAL A 119 -2.26 -3.29 -2.48
CA VAL A 119 -1.58 -4.58 -2.53
C VAL A 119 -2.64 -5.67 -2.47
N GLY A 120 -2.66 -6.53 -3.48
CA GLY A 120 -3.62 -7.63 -3.54
C GLY A 120 -3.35 -8.71 -2.48
N THR A 121 -4.41 -9.36 -2.02
CA THR A 121 -4.35 -10.58 -1.21
C THR A 121 -4.57 -11.79 -2.12
N ASN A 122 -3.65 -12.75 -2.16
CA ASN A 122 -3.89 -14.03 -2.84
C ASN A 122 -4.73 -15.00 -1.96
N CYS A 123 -5.68 -14.45 -1.21
CA CYS A 123 -6.48 -15.15 -0.21
C CYS A 123 -7.97 -14.98 -0.54
N THR A 124 -8.68 -16.08 -0.80
CA THR A 124 -10.15 -16.08 -0.67
C THR A 124 -10.48 -16.25 0.80
N SER A 125 -11.03 -15.22 1.43
CA SER A 125 -11.52 -15.29 2.82
C SER A 125 -12.44 -16.51 3.01
N PRO A 126 -12.31 -17.29 4.12
CA PRO A 126 -11.44 -17.05 5.27
C PRO A 126 -10.00 -17.50 5.05
N CYS A 127 -9.06 -16.65 5.49
CA CYS A 127 -7.62 -16.95 5.46
C CYS A 127 -7.22 -18.04 6.47
N THR A 128 -7.90 -18.11 7.61
CA THR A 128 -7.62 -19.07 8.68
C THR A 128 -7.99 -20.47 8.24
N LEU A 129 -7.05 -21.43 8.36
CA LEU A 129 -7.38 -22.85 8.21
C LEU A 129 -8.28 -23.26 9.37
N VAL A 130 -9.48 -23.71 9.05
CA VAL A 130 -10.45 -24.24 10.01
C VAL A 130 -10.74 -25.68 9.64
N ALA A 131 -10.65 -26.58 10.61
CA ALA A 131 -11.01 -27.97 10.45
C ALA A 131 -12.12 -28.36 11.45
N THR A 132 -13.06 -29.18 10.98
CA THR A 132 -14.06 -29.84 11.82
C THR A 132 -14.05 -31.33 11.50
N SER A 133 -14.48 -32.16 12.45
CA SER A 133 -14.59 -33.61 12.23
C SER A 133 -15.94 -34.14 12.69
N THR A 134 -16.37 -35.21 12.02
CA THR A 134 -17.54 -35.99 12.41
C THR A 134 -17.12 -37.45 12.56
N VAL A 135 -17.63 -38.10 13.61
CA VAL A 135 -17.30 -39.48 13.96
C VAL A 135 -18.56 -40.33 13.83
N THR A 136 -18.42 -41.50 13.23
CA THR A 136 -19.39 -42.59 13.27
C THR A 136 -18.81 -43.72 14.12
N ASP A 137 -19.52 -44.08 15.18
CA ASP A 137 -19.10 -45.10 16.12
C ASP A 137 -19.19 -46.52 15.53
N LEU A 138 -18.49 -47.45 16.17
CA LEU A 138 -18.54 -48.87 15.84
C LEU A 138 -19.94 -49.44 16.13
N VAL A 139 -20.40 -50.33 15.25
CA VAL A 139 -21.68 -51.05 15.42
C VAL A 139 -21.57 -52.17 16.47
N CYS A 140 -20.38 -52.72 16.68
CA CYS A 140 -20.14 -53.80 17.63
C CYS A 140 -18.81 -53.66 18.37
N HIS A 141 -18.74 -54.24 19.58
CA HIS A 141 -17.52 -54.34 20.37
C HIS A 141 -16.53 -55.23 19.60
N ASN A 142 -15.43 -54.64 19.10
CA ASN A 142 -14.44 -55.21 18.16
C ASN A 142 -14.78 -55.13 16.66
N GLY A 143 -15.76 -54.31 16.29
CA GLY A 143 -15.99 -53.96 14.89
C GLY A 143 -14.89 -53.10 14.30
N THR A 144 -14.88 -53.00 12.98
CA THR A 144 -14.06 -52.05 12.22
C THR A 144 -14.93 -51.01 11.54
N THR A 145 -16.21 -50.88 11.89
CA THR A 145 -17.15 -50.01 11.15
C THR A 145 -17.02 -48.52 11.48
N GLY A 146 -16.05 -48.14 12.33
CA GLY A 146 -15.81 -46.75 12.70
C GLY A 146 -15.38 -45.90 11.50
N ARG A 147 -15.78 -44.63 11.51
CA ARG A 147 -15.44 -43.67 10.45
C ARG A 147 -15.20 -42.27 11.02
N ILE A 148 -14.17 -41.60 10.53
CA ILE A 148 -13.92 -40.17 10.77
C ILE A 148 -13.97 -39.45 9.42
N THR A 149 -14.76 -38.37 9.34
CA THR A 149 -14.76 -37.47 8.18
C THR A 149 -14.34 -36.09 8.65
N VAL A 150 -13.28 -35.55 8.04
CA VAL A 150 -12.76 -34.21 8.31
C VAL A 150 -13.27 -33.26 7.22
N SER A 151 -13.65 -32.04 7.61
CA SER A 151 -13.93 -30.95 6.68
C SER A 151 -12.97 -29.81 6.99
N ALA A 152 -12.18 -29.42 5.99
CA ALA A 152 -11.26 -28.29 6.06
C ALA A 152 -11.77 -27.13 5.19
N SER A 153 -11.57 -25.91 5.66
CA SER A 153 -11.91 -24.69 4.93
C SER A 153 -10.90 -23.59 5.25
N GLY A 154 -10.79 -22.61 4.36
CA GLY A 154 -9.81 -21.53 4.46
C GLY A 154 -8.37 -21.98 4.20
N GLY A 155 -7.38 -21.17 4.57
CA GLY A 155 -5.99 -21.43 4.17
C GLY A 155 -5.78 -21.38 2.65
N THR A 156 -4.60 -21.84 2.19
CA THR A 156 -4.22 -21.84 0.78
C THR A 156 -3.53 -23.15 0.42
N GLY A 157 -3.69 -23.62 -0.82
CA GLY A 157 -3.07 -24.87 -1.31
C GLY A 157 -3.98 -26.09 -1.17
N LEU A 158 -3.41 -27.28 -1.39
CA LEU A 158 -4.11 -28.55 -1.24
C LEU A 158 -4.14 -28.97 0.23
N TYR A 159 -5.26 -29.52 0.69
CA TYR A 159 -5.38 -30.05 2.05
C TYR A 159 -4.86 -31.48 2.14
N GLU A 160 -4.16 -31.75 3.23
CA GLU A 160 -3.74 -33.09 3.65
C GLU A 160 -4.33 -33.40 5.02
N TYR A 161 -4.64 -34.68 5.24
CA TYR A 161 -5.32 -35.18 6.43
C TYR A 161 -4.54 -36.36 6.99
N SER A 162 -4.51 -36.47 8.32
CA SER A 162 -3.85 -37.56 9.04
C SER A 162 -4.68 -37.95 10.26
N LEU A 163 -4.52 -39.19 10.73
CA LEU A 163 -5.07 -39.68 12.00
C LEU A 163 -3.98 -40.04 13.02
N ASP A 164 -2.70 -39.92 12.64
CA ASP A 164 -1.54 -40.27 13.47
C ASP A 164 -0.52 -39.12 13.56
N GLY A 165 -0.82 -37.98 12.94
CA GLY A 165 0.07 -36.81 12.85
C GLY A 165 1.32 -36.99 11.98
N THR A 166 1.52 -38.15 11.33
CA THR A 166 2.76 -38.50 10.60
C THR A 166 2.54 -38.97 9.16
N THR A 167 1.45 -39.68 8.90
CA THR A 167 1.05 -40.19 7.60
C THR A 167 -0.06 -39.30 7.05
N TYR A 168 0.22 -38.60 5.96
CA TYR A 168 -0.70 -37.62 5.37
C TYR A 168 -1.25 -38.11 4.04
N GLN A 169 -2.53 -37.82 3.79
CA GLN A 169 -3.22 -38.16 2.54
C GLN A 169 -4.17 -37.04 2.14
N ASN A 170 -4.51 -36.95 0.85
CA ASN A 170 -5.43 -35.94 0.33
C ASN A 170 -6.92 -36.35 0.41
N ILE A 171 -7.23 -37.42 1.16
CA ILE A 171 -8.59 -37.94 1.36
C ILE A 171 -9.03 -37.63 2.79
N ALA A 172 -10.13 -36.88 2.89
CA ALA A 172 -10.66 -36.40 4.17
C ALA A 172 -11.55 -37.43 4.91
N VAL A 173 -11.74 -38.62 4.34
CA VAL A 173 -12.57 -39.69 4.90
C VAL A 173 -11.71 -40.89 5.27
N PHE A 174 -11.75 -41.25 6.54
CA PHE A 174 -11.09 -42.44 7.09
C PHE A 174 -12.16 -43.47 7.46
N ASN A 175 -12.16 -44.60 6.77
CA ASN A 175 -13.10 -45.69 6.98
C ASN A 175 -12.39 -46.88 7.64
N ASN A 176 -13.19 -47.85 8.06
CA ASN A 176 -12.72 -49.13 8.58
C ASN A 176 -11.93 -49.01 9.89
N LEU A 177 -12.27 -48.03 10.72
CA LEU A 177 -11.56 -47.72 11.97
C LEU A 177 -12.01 -48.63 13.12
N THR A 178 -11.05 -49.04 13.94
CA THR A 178 -11.28 -49.72 15.22
C THR A 178 -11.48 -48.72 16.35
N ALA A 179 -11.86 -49.19 17.54
CA ALA A 179 -11.86 -48.34 18.72
C ALA A 179 -10.43 -47.91 19.06
N GLY A 180 -10.21 -46.59 19.21
CA GLY A 180 -8.90 -46.04 19.49
C GLY A 180 -8.91 -44.52 19.53
N ASN A 181 -7.78 -43.94 19.92
CA ASN A 181 -7.53 -42.51 19.84
C ASN A 181 -6.81 -42.21 18.53
N TYR A 182 -7.26 -41.16 17.84
CA TYR A 182 -6.67 -40.63 16.62
C TYR A 182 -6.34 -39.15 16.83
N THR A 183 -5.24 -38.68 16.26
CA THR A 183 -4.68 -37.33 16.46
C THR A 183 -4.30 -36.67 15.16
#